data_AF-A0A9D6W6U1-F1
#
_entry.id   AF-A0A9D6W6U1-F1
#
_cell.length_a   1.000
_cell.length_b   1.000
_cell.length_c   1.000
_cell.angle_alpha   90.00
_cell.angle_beta   90.00
_cell.angle_gamma   90.00
#
_symmetry.space_group_name_H-M   'P 1'
#
loop_
_entity.id
_entity.type
_entity.pdbx_description
1 polymer ?
#
loop_
_entity_poly.entity_id
_entity_poly.type
_entity_poly.pdbx_seq_one_letter_code
_entity_poly.pdbx_strand_id
1 'polypeptide(L)'
;MTAEPWLKAFLLTLAIELPIVVPLLRAAEAGLARRVALAFFANLATHPVVWFVFPGIPIDGYTSLVLSEIWAFITEAAFLVLVVRGLSIVRASLASLIANAGSCAAGLLLVRWFGRWLLE
;
A
#
# COMPACT_ATOMS: atom_id res chain seq x y z
N MET A 1 4.47 -12.83 -13.94
CA MET A 1 5.36 -11.94 -13.16
C MET A 1 6.10 -12.78 -12.13
N THR A 2 7.40 -12.59 -11.96
CA THR A 2 8.22 -13.34 -10.98
C THR A 2 8.16 -12.67 -9.60
N ALA A 3 8.66 -13.35 -8.56
CA ALA A 3 8.62 -12.84 -7.19
C ALA A 3 9.59 -11.67 -6.93
N GLU A 4 10.66 -11.54 -7.73
CA GLU A 4 11.69 -10.53 -7.52
C GLU A 4 11.20 -9.08 -7.79
N PRO A 5 10.62 -8.75 -8.97
CA PRO A 5 9.97 -7.46 -9.24
C PRO A 5 8.98 -7.05 -8.15
N TRP A 6 8.14 -8.00 -7.73
CA TRP A 6 7.15 -7.80 -6.67
C TRP A 6 7.82 -7.46 -5.34
N LEU A 7 8.90 -8.17 -4.97
CA LEU A 7 9.60 -7.92 -3.71
C LEU A 7 10.26 -6.54 -3.70
N LYS A 8 10.92 -6.14 -4.81
CA LYS A 8 11.51 -4.80 -4.95
C LYS A 8 10.44 -3.72 -4.75
N ALA A 9 9.30 -3.86 -5.42
CA ALA A 9 8.19 -2.93 -5.29
C ALA A 9 7.58 -2.95 -3.89
N PHE A 10 7.40 -4.11 -3.28
CA PHE A 10 6.88 -4.24 -1.91
C PHE A 10 7.78 -3.55 -0.89
N LEU A 11 9.11 -3.71 -1.01
CA LEU A 11 10.07 -3.03 -0.13
C LEU A 11 10.04 -1.51 -0.32
N LEU A 12 9.90 -1.03 -1.57
CA LEU A 12 9.72 0.38 -1.86
C LEU A 12 8.43 0.92 -1.22
N THR A 13 7.31 0.21 -1.37
CA THR A 13 6.04 0.56 -0.75
C THR A 13 6.19 0.67 0.77
N LEU A 14 6.81 -0.32 1.41
CA LEU A 14 7.09 -0.27 2.85
C LEU A 14 7.97 0.93 3.23
N ALA A 15 9.00 1.24 2.43
CA ALA A 15 9.89 2.37 2.70
C ALA A 15 9.17 3.72 2.65
N ILE A 16 8.11 3.84 1.84
CA ILE A 16 7.30 5.06 1.70
C ILE A 16 6.18 5.12 2.75
N GLU A 17 5.49 4.00 2.95
CA GLU A 17 4.27 3.98 3.75
C GLU A 17 4.54 3.86 5.25
N LEU A 18 5.61 3.19 5.68
CA LEU A 18 5.93 3.09 7.11
C LEU A 18 6.15 4.46 7.76
N PRO A 19 6.91 5.41 7.17
CA PRO A 19 7.02 6.78 7.68
C PRO A 19 5.69 7.55 7.77
N ILE A 20 4.67 7.15 7.01
CA ILE A 20 3.36 7.81 6.98
C ILE A 20 2.43 7.17 8.03
N VAL A 21 2.24 5.85 7.95
CA VAL A 21 1.26 5.11 8.75
C VAL A 21 1.69 5.01 10.22
N VAL A 22 2.98 4.77 10.50
CA VAL A 22 3.45 4.54 11.88
C VAL A 22 3.25 5.77 12.79
N PRO A 23 3.52 7.02 12.36
CA PRO A 23 3.16 8.20 13.15
C PRO A 23 1.65 8.41 13.28
N LEU A 24 0.88 8.20 12.21
CA LEU A 24 -0.58 8.41 12.22
C LEU A 24 -1.32 7.47 13.18
N LEU A 25 -0.81 6.25 13.36
CA LEU A 25 -1.37 5.29 14.31
C LEU A 25 -0.95 5.52 15.76
N ARG A 26 0.02 6.42 16.05
CA ARG A 26 0.55 6.63 17.42
C ARG A 26 -0.53 6.96 18.45
N ALA A 27 -1.57 7.69 18.05
CA ALA A 27 -2.66 8.08 18.95
C ALA A 27 -3.60 6.92 19.30
N ALA A 28 -3.65 5.86 18.48
CA ALA A 28 -4.52 4.70 18.67
C ALA A 28 -3.75 3.44 19.12
N GLU A 29 -2.45 3.37 18.85
CA GLU A 29 -1.59 2.23 19.18
C GLU A 29 -0.23 2.72 19.71
N ALA A 30 0.05 2.47 20.98
CA ALA A 30 1.29 2.93 21.62
C ALA A 30 2.52 2.14 21.13
N GLY A 31 2.36 0.83 20.90
CA GLY A 31 3.48 -0.05 20.57
C GLY A 31 4.06 0.24 19.19
N LEU A 32 5.33 0.68 19.12
CA LEU A 32 6.01 0.90 17.84
C LEU A 32 6.07 -0.39 17.00
N ALA A 33 6.49 -1.49 17.61
CA ALA A 33 6.55 -2.79 16.95
C ALA A 33 5.19 -3.21 16.37
N ARG A 34 4.10 -2.97 17.11
CA ARG A 34 2.75 -3.27 16.64
C ARG A 34 2.33 -2.36 15.50
N ARG A 35 2.64 -1.06 15.53
CA ARG A 35 2.36 -0.14 14.42
C ARG A 35 3.08 -0.53 13.13
N VAL A 36 4.35 -0.90 13.24
CA VAL A 36 5.14 -1.40 12.10
C VAL A 36 4.55 -2.70 11.58
N ALA A 37 4.22 -3.65 12.46
CA ALA A 37 3.58 -4.91 12.06
C ALA A 37 2.24 -4.68 11.37
N LEU A 38 1.40 -3.77 11.87
CA LEU A 38 0.11 -3.44 11.25
C LEU A 38 0.29 -2.90 9.83
N ALA A 39 1.18 -1.94 9.63
CA ALA A 39 1.46 -1.40 8.30
C ALA A 39 2.05 -2.45 7.35
N PHE A 40 2.96 -3.29 7.85
CA PHE A 40 3.53 -4.40 7.09
C PHE A 40 2.47 -5.42 6.65
N PHE A 41 1.62 -5.88 7.57
CA PHE A 41 0.61 -6.89 7.25
C PHE A 41 -0.53 -6.34 6.41
N ALA A 42 -0.88 -5.05 6.57
CA ALA A 42 -1.83 -4.38 5.67
C ALA A 42 -1.32 -4.42 4.23
N ASN A 43 -0.07 -4.00 4.01
CA ASN A 43 0.61 -4.06 2.72
C ASN A 43 0.75 -5.50 2.19
N LEU A 44 1.11 -6.45 3.04
CA LEU A 44 1.27 -7.85 2.64
C LEU A 44 -0.06 -8.47 2.19
N ALA A 45 -1.18 -8.03 2.75
CA ALA A 45 -2.51 -8.49 2.36
C ALA A 45 -2.98 -7.88 1.03
N THR A 46 -2.57 -6.66 0.69
CA THR A 46 -3.04 -5.93 -0.50
C THR A 46 -2.10 -6.07 -1.70
N HIS A 47 -0.79 -5.93 -1.49
CA HIS A 47 0.20 -5.82 -2.56
C HIS A 47 0.28 -7.04 -3.49
N PRO A 48 0.13 -8.30 -3.02
CA PRO A 48 0.06 -9.46 -3.91
C PRO A 48 -1.14 -9.42 -4.86
N VAL A 49 -2.28 -8.89 -4.43
CA VAL A 49 -3.46 -8.76 -5.31
C VAL A 49 -3.20 -7.70 -6.38
N VAL A 50 -2.66 -6.55 -5.98
CA VAL A 50 -2.26 -5.47 -6.91
C VAL A 50 -1.30 -5.97 -7.98
N TRP A 51 -0.32 -6.80 -7.63
CA TRP A 51 0.69 -7.28 -8.56
C TRP A 51 0.26 -8.53 -9.33
N PHE A 52 -0.32 -9.54 -8.70
CA PHE A 52 -0.54 -10.83 -9.37
C PHE A 52 -1.96 -10.99 -9.95
N VAL A 53 -2.95 -10.25 -9.43
CA VAL A 53 -4.34 -10.38 -9.87
C VAL A 53 -4.69 -9.31 -10.89
N PHE A 54 -4.52 -8.04 -10.57
CA PHE A 54 -4.96 -6.93 -11.44
C PHE A 54 -4.34 -6.96 -12.85
N PRO A 55 -3.01 -7.19 -13.03
CA PRO A 55 -2.41 -7.31 -14.36
C PRO A 55 -2.89 -8.51 -15.18
N GLY A 56 -3.52 -9.51 -14.54
CA GLY A 56 -4.12 -10.66 -15.21
C GLY A 56 -5.55 -10.42 -15.69
N ILE A 57 -6.19 -9.31 -15.29
CA ILE A 57 -7.54 -8.96 -15.71
C ILE A 57 -7.46 -8.31 -17.11
N PRO A 58 -8.29 -8.72 -18.09
CA PRO A 58 -8.24 -8.19 -19.46
C PRO A 58 -8.89 -6.80 -19.57
N ILE A 59 -8.29 -5.82 -18.90
CA ILE A 59 -8.67 -4.40 -18.89
C ILE A 59 -7.45 -3.55 -19.28
N ASP A 60 -7.67 -2.30 -19.69
CA ASP A 60 -6.57 -1.41 -20.02
C ASP A 60 -5.74 -1.05 -18.78
N GLY A 61 -4.47 -0.70 -19.00
CA GLY A 61 -3.52 -0.45 -17.91
C GLY A 61 -3.92 0.71 -16.99
N TYR A 62 -4.63 1.72 -17.48
CA TYR A 62 -5.11 2.83 -16.66
C TYR A 62 -6.25 2.37 -15.74
N THR A 63 -7.24 1.67 -16.29
CA THR A 63 -8.32 1.08 -15.50
C THR A 63 -7.78 0.08 -14.48
N SER A 64 -6.81 -0.76 -14.86
CA SER A 64 -6.13 -1.68 -13.94
C SER A 64 -5.47 -0.94 -12.78
N LEU A 65 -4.74 0.13 -13.05
CA LEU A 65 -4.10 0.95 -12.02
C LEU A 65 -5.15 1.52 -11.06
N VAL A 66 -6.16 2.23 -11.58
CA VAL A 66 -7.20 2.87 -10.77
C VAL A 66 -7.92 1.87 -9.87
N LEU A 67 -8.33 0.71 -10.41
CA LEU A 67 -9.03 -0.29 -9.62
C LEU A 67 -8.13 -0.93 -8.56
N SER A 68 -6.84 -1.13 -8.87
CA SER A 68 -5.87 -1.68 -7.91
C SER A 68 -5.58 -0.73 -6.75
N GLU A 69 -5.54 0.58 -7.00
CA GLU A 69 -5.39 1.62 -5.98
C GLU A 69 -6.64 1.71 -5.09
N ILE A 70 -7.83 1.64 -5.69
CA ILE A 70 -9.10 1.59 -4.93
C ILE A 70 -9.14 0.34 -4.03
N TRP A 71 -8.69 -0.82 -4.54
CA TRP A 71 -8.61 -2.05 -3.77
C TRP A 71 -7.67 -1.91 -2.56
N ALA A 72 -6.45 -1.40 -2.78
CA ALA A 72 -5.47 -1.22 -1.72
C ALA A 72 -6.00 -0.24 -0.65
N PHE A 73 -6.54 0.90 -1.07
CA PHE A 73 -7.17 1.88 -0.19
C PHE A 73 -8.28 1.29 0.69
N ILE A 74 -9.26 0.61 0.09
CA ILE A 74 -10.42 0.06 0.82
C ILE A 74 -9.95 -1.03 1.79
N THR A 75 -9.09 -1.93 1.33
CA THR A 75 -8.67 -3.10 2.09
C THR A 75 -7.80 -2.72 3.27
N GLU A 76 -6.88 -1.77 3.09
CA GLU A 76 -6.01 -1.30 4.18
C GLU A 76 -6.78 -0.47 5.21
N ALA A 77 -7.67 0.43 4.76
CA ALA A 77 -8.54 1.16 5.68
C ALA A 77 -9.42 0.20 6.49
N ALA A 78 -10.01 -0.81 5.85
CA ALA A 78 -10.79 -1.84 6.52
C ALA A 78 -9.94 -2.64 7.52
N PHE A 79 -8.75 -3.07 7.12
CA PHE A 79 -7.82 -3.78 8.00
C PHE A 79 -7.49 -2.96 9.26
N LEU A 80 -7.17 -1.68 9.11
CA LEU A 80 -6.84 -0.81 10.23
C LEU A 80 -8.02 -0.61 11.18
N VAL A 81 -9.24 -0.39 10.65
CA VAL A 81 -10.46 -0.27 11.46
C VAL A 81 -10.75 -1.54 12.25
N LEU A 82 -10.57 -2.71 11.62
CA LEU A 82 -10.88 -4.00 12.23
C LEU A 82 -9.85 -4.42 13.29
N VAL A 83 -8.57 -4.08 13.12
CA VAL A 83 -7.48 -4.56 13.97
C VAL A 83 -7.07 -3.56 15.06
N VAL A 84 -7.25 -2.25 14.82
CA VAL A 84 -6.87 -1.18 15.77
C VAL A 84 -8.11 -0.70 16.53
N ARG A 85 -8.23 -1.15 17.78
CA ARG A 85 -9.35 -0.78 18.65
C ARG A 85 -9.42 0.74 18.85
N GLY A 86 -10.60 1.32 18.61
CA GLY A 86 -10.85 2.74 18.81
C GLY A 86 -10.30 3.66 17.71
N LEU A 87 -9.73 3.12 16.63
CA LEU A 87 -9.36 3.92 15.47
C LEU A 87 -10.63 4.31 14.70
N SER A 88 -10.82 5.61 14.46
CA SER A 88 -11.96 6.07 13.67
C SER A 88 -11.78 5.74 12.19
N ILE A 89 -12.90 5.45 11.51
CA ILE A 89 -12.92 5.19 10.06
C ILE A 89 -12.23 6.33 9.31
N VAL A 90 -12.50 7.59 9.69
CA VAL A 90 -11.87 8.77 9.08
C VAL A 90 -10.35 8.73 9.18
N ARG A 91 -9.79 8.40 10.35
CA ARG A 91 -8.33 8.31 10.51
C ARG A 91 -7.73 7.14 9.75
N ALA A 92 -8.41 5.99 9.74
CA ALA A 92 -7.97 4.83 8.97
C ALA A 92 -7.97 5.11 7.45
N SER A 93 -9.04 5.71 6.95
CA SER A 93 -9.16 6.14 5.55
C SER A 93 -8.10 7.18 5.19
N LEU A 94 -7.87 8.19 6.03
CA LEU A 94 -6.82 9.18 5.75
C LEU A 94 -5.42 8.56 5.75
N ALA A 95 -5.12 7.65 6.70
CA ALA A 95 -3.83 6.97 6.75
C ALA A 95 -3.60 6.14 5.49
N SER A 96 -4.58 5.34 5.09
CA SER A 96 -4.50 4.52 3.87
C SER A 96 -4.43 5.40 2.61
N LEU A 97 -5.26 6.44 2.50
CA LEU A 97 -5.25 7.34 1.34
C LEU A 97 -3.89 8.03 1.14
N ILE A 98 -3.31 8.58 2.22
CA ILE A 98 -2.02 9.28 2.14
C ILE A 98 -0.89 8.30 1.82
N ALA A 99 -0.91 7.11 2.42
CA ALA A 99 0.07 6.05 2.17
C ALA A 99 0.05 5.59 0.70
N ASN A 100 -1.12 5.20 0.20
CA ASN A 100 -1.32 4.73 -1.17
C ASN A 100 -1.04 5.84 -2.19
N ALA A 101 -1.50 7.07 -1.94
CA ALA A 101 -1.16 8.19 -2.83
C ALA A 101 0.35 8.45 -2.89
N GLY A 102 1.05 8.31 -1.76
CA GLY A 102 2.50 8.43 -1.68
C GLY A 102 3.23 7.34 -2.45
N SER A 103 2.86 6.08 -2.25
CA SER A 103 3.49 4.93 -2.93
C SER A 103 3.17 4.91 -4.43
N CYS A 104 1.92 5.20 -4.82
CA CYS A 104 1.51 5.35 -6.22
C CYS A 104 2.30 6.47 -6.91
N ALA A 105 2.38 7.66 -6.30
CA ALA A 105 3.13 8.79 -6.86
C ALA A 105 4.62 8.45 -7.02
N ALA A 106 5.23 7.79 -6.04
CA ALA A 106 6.62 7.35 -6.13
C ALA A 106 6.83 6.33 -7.26
N GLY A 107 5.91 5.37 -7.41
CA GLY A 107 5.94 4.40 -8.52
C GLY A 107 5.88 5.09 -9.88
N LEU A 108 4.94 6.03 -10.06
CA LEU A 108 4.80 6.81 -11.30
C LEU A 108 6.04 7.66 -11.60
N LEU A 109 6.64 8.27 -10.57
CA LEU A 109 7.89 9.01 -10.71
C LEU A 109 9.03 8.08 -11.12
N LEU A 110 9.22 6.94 -10.47
CA LEU A 110 10.26 5.99 -10.83
C LEU A 110 10.14 5.54 -12.29
N VAL A 111 8.91 5.21 -12.74
CA VAL A 111 8.67 4.86 -14.14
C VAL A 111 9.04 6.01 -15.08
N ARG A 112 8.71 7.25 -14.71
CA ARG A 112 9.01 8.44 -15.52
C ARG A 112 10.51 8.75 -15.62
N TRP A 113 11.26 8.58 -14.53
CA TRP A 113 12.67 9.01 -14.44
C TRP A 113 13.67 7.89 -14.77
N PHE A 114 13.33 6.64 -14.46
CA PHE A 114 14.23 5.49 -14.57
C PHE A 114 13.69 4.37 -15.47
N GLY A 115 12.51 4.54 -16.08
CA GLY A 115 11.89 3.50 -16.89
C GLY A 115 11.33 2.34 -16.05
N ARG A 116 11.17 1.16 -16.65
CA ARG A 116 10.55 -0.01 -16.01
C ARG A 116 11.54 -0.83 -15.16
N TRP A 117 12.44 -0.18 -14.42
CA TRP A 117 13.46 -0.84 -13.60
C TRP A 117 12.90 -1.82 -12.56
N LEU A 118 11.70 -1.56 -12.04
CA LEU A 118 11.01 -2.50 -11.13
C LEU A 118 10.57 -3.80 -11.82
N LEU A 119 10.58 -3.87 -13.15
CA LEU A 119 10.14 -5.02 -13.95
C LEU A 119 11.30 -5.79 -14.57
N GLU A 120 12.55 -5.33 -14.34
CA GLU A 120 13.81 -5.97 -14.73
C GLU A 120 14.39 -6.80 -13.57
#